data_AF-A0AA35RUI7-F1
#
_entry.id   AF-A0AA35RUI7-F1
#
_cell.length_a   1.000
_cell.length_b   1.000
_cell.length_c   1.000
_cell.angle_alpha   90.00
_cell.angle_beta   90.00
_cell.angle_gamma   90.00
#
_symmetry.space_group_name_H-M   'P 1'
#
loop_
_entity.id
_entity.type
_entity.pdbx_description
1 polymer ?
#
loop_
_entity_poly.entity_id
_entity_poly.type
_entity_poly.pdbx_seq_one_letter_code
_entity_poly.pdbx_strand_id
1 'polypeptide(L)'
;NLATSEFHSITHYVDVKLCSHLCSVLRETREVACMNNYFGIGLDAQIAYQFHNTREKNQIKSRTKNKMLYGILGGKEFFSNSQKYLERKMTLECDGTPVSLPTRLQGLVFLNIPSYMAGTNFWGTDREKRGFSAPSYDDKLVEVVGVTGITQVTTAKVLGIQNQRIAQCRYAKIIMHGPDKLPMQVDGEAWLQGPGIIVVSHKNKARIIFKNKIFSQTLESWKQKNPGQPVSPQRPVGILDYLTEEEIERYRSAAHATRALMELVRLEGAAGNCEVSRDLVPLLSSTTSTMDRVFPDDQISETADLEHLEDFKREMGALVEETLYTLDKKKISSTRARKMREYVELLKSCVDAISSSELSATGNNYRRASEPTGLRGHTTQQTSPSTAHRGRAACMHTDPTLNADWYINKIGKEVSEWGCDEVCSWLGLLGLSDYDSVIHSNGITGPALLDLQTKDILELGFTKVGHMTKLRSGIQTLNPTLNSRQGATKRARQFRETR
;
A
#
# COMPACT_ATOMS: atom_id res chain seq x y z
N ASN A 1 -15.57 18.19 -2.94
CA ASN A 1 -16.86 17.48 -2.79
C ASN A 1 -17.03 17.07 -1.34
N LEU A 2 -18.27 17.09 -0.83
CA LEU A 2 -18.61 16.61 0.51
C LEU A 2 -19.21 15.20 0.41
N ALA A 3 -18.74 14.29 1.24
CA ALA A 3 -19.34 12.98 1.49
C ALA A 3 -19.83 12.93 2.95
N THR A 4 -20.52 11.86 3.30
CA THR A 4 -20.92 11.56 4.67
C THR A 4 -20.12 10.34 5.12
N SER A 5 -19.67 10.32 6.37
CA SER A 5 -19.07 9.15 7.01
C SER A 5 -19.86 8.84 8.26
N GLU A 6 -20.28 7.58 8.41
CA GLU A 6 -20.91 7.10 9.64
C GLU A 6 -19.82 6.74 10.67
N PHE A 7 -20.20 6.73 11.95
CA PHE A 7 -19.36 6.45 13.12
C PHE A 7 -20.08 5.39 13.95
N HIS A 8 -19.32 4.46 14.53
CA HIS A 8 -19.86 3.33 15.27
C HIS A 8 -19.38 3.35 16.73
N SER A 9 -20.29 3.11 17.69
CA SER A 9 -19.95 2.96 19.11
C SER A 9 -19.45 1.54 19.37
N ILE A 10 -18.37 1.43 20.14
CA ILE A 10 -17.88 0.17 20.72
C ILE A 10 -18.24 0.21 22.22
N THR A 11 -19.31 -0.48 22.57
CA THR A 11 -19.82 -0.53 23.96
C THR A 11 -19.47 -1.88 24.60
N HIS A 12 -18.93 -1.84 25.80
CA HIS A 12 -18.65 -3.02 26.62
C HIS A 12 -19.69 -3.15 27.74
N TYR A 13 -20.15 -4.38 27.93
CA TYR A 13 -21.02 -4.80 29.01
C TYR A 13 -20.24 -5.80 29.87
N VAL A 14 -19.96 -5.44 31.12
CA VAL A 14 -19.39 -6.34 32.12
C VAL A 14 -20.51 -7.23 32.65
N ASP A 15 -20.26 -8.54 32.78
CA ASP A 15 -21.34 -9.48 33.09
C ASP A 15 -21.75 -9.44 34.58
N VAL A 16 -22.95 -8.88 34.78
CA VAL A 16 -24.00 -9.30 35.72
C VAL A 16 -23.58 -10.24 36.85
N LYS A 17 -23.57 -9.72 38.10
CA LYS A 17 -23.83 -10.57 39.26
C LYS A 17 -25.23 -11.16 39.13
N LEU A 18 -25.35 -12.48 39.02
CA LEU A 18 -26.61 -13.20 39.09
C LEU A 18 -27.15 -13.16 40.54
N CYS A 19 -27.70 -12.02 40.96
CA CYS A 19 -28.36 -11.90 42.26
C CYS A 19 -29.75 -12.52 42.14
N SER A 20 -29.95 -13.68 42.76
CA SER A 20 -31.06 -14.60 42.51
C SER A 20 -32.47 -14.14 42.93
N HIS A 21 -32.65 -12.86 43.33
CA HIS A 21 -33.85 -12.41 44.04
C HIS A 21 -34.46 -11.05 43.63
N LEU A 22 -33.89 -10.29 42.68
CA LEU A 22 -34.49 -9.02 42.24
C LEU A 22 -34.50 -8.85 40.71
N CYS A 23 -35.67 -8.56 40.16
CA CYS A 23 -36.01 -8.66 38.73
C CYS A 23 -35.54 -7.47 37.86
N SER A 24 -34.37 -6.89 38.16
CA SER A 24 -33.81 -5.78 37.38
C SER A 24 -32.29 -5.88 37.28
N VAL A 25 -31.82 -6.44 36.16
CA VAL A 25 -30.38 -6.48 35.83
C VAL A 25 -29.92 -5.07 35.44
N LEU A 26 -29.32 -4.35 36.39
CA LEU A 26 -28.54 -3.15 36.10
C LEU A 26 -27.27 -3.58 35.34
N ARG A 27 -27.32 -3.57 34.01
CA ARG A 27 -26.13 -3.69 33.17
C ARG A 27 -25.40 -2.35 33.20
N GLU A 28 -24.24 -2.29 33.85
CA GLU A 28 -23.33 -1.15 33.66
C GLU A 28 -22.81 -1.18 32.22
N THR A 29 -23.37 -0.30 31.39
CA THR A 29 -22.99 -0.13 30.00
C THR A 29 -21.91 0.94 29.91
N ARG A 30 -20.72 0.60 29.43
CA ARG A 30 -19.65 1.57 29.21
C ARG A 30 -19.29 1.63 27.73
N GLU A 31 -19.47 2.78 27.10
CA GLU A 31 -18.79 3.04 25.82
C GLU A 31 -17.27 3.03 26.08
N VAL A 32 -16.56 2.17 25.35
CA VAL A 32 -15.11 2.02 25.46
C VAL A 32 -14.40 2.87 24.42
N ALA A 33 -14.95 2.92 23.20
CA ALA A 33 -14.38 3.67 22.09
C ALA A 33 -15.46 4.06 21.05
N CYS A 34 -15.09 4.99 20.17
CA CYS A 34 -15.83 5.30 18.94
C CYS A 34 -14.96 4.92 17.75
N MET A 35 -15.52 4.17 16.80
CA MET A 35 -14.86 3.66 15.60
C MET A 35 -15.24 4.50 14.38
N ASN A 36 -14.22 4.98 13.66
CA ASN A 36 -14.35 5.76 12.44
C ASN A 36 -13.91 4.94 11.21
N ASN A 37 -12.84 4.14 11.32
CA ASN A 37 -12.32 3.34 10.21
C ASN A 37 -12.49 1.85 10.48
N TYR A 38 -11.99 1.36 11.62
CA TYR A 38 -12.02 -0.07 11.94
C TYR A 38 -11.82 -0.40 13.43
N PHE A 39 -12.30 -1.58 13.81
CA PHE A 39 -12.13 -2.23 15.12
C PHE A 39 -11.57 -3.63 14.89
N GLY A 40 -10.53 -4.01 15.62
CA GLY A 40 -9.85 -5.30 15.49
C GLY A 40 -9.72 -6.04 16.82
N ILE A 41 -9.86 -7.37 16.78
CA ILE A 41 -9.64 -8.30 17.88
C ILE A 41 -8.59 -9.32 17.46
N GLY A 42 -7.65 -9.68 18.35
CA GLY A 42 -6.65 -10.71 18.10
C GLY A 42 -5.40 -10.19 17.39
N LEU A 43 -4.96 -10.87 16.33
CA LEU A 43 -3.64 -10.74 15.71
C LEU A 43 -3.19 -9.30 15.39
N ASP A 44 -4.01 -8.51 14.69
CA ASP A 44 -3.67 -7.12 14.36
C ASP A 44 -3.62 -6.23 15.61
N ALA A 45 -4.60 -6.39 16.49
CA ALA A 45 -4.64 -5.70 17.78
C ALA A 45 -3.42 -6.04 18.66
N GLN A 46 -2.92 -7.27 18.60
CA GLN A 46 -1.73 -7.70 19.31
C GLN A 46 -0.47 -6.97 18.82
N ILE A 47 -0.36 -6.75 17.50
CA ILE A 47 0.74 -5.96 16.89
C ILE A 47 0.58 -4.48 17.26
N ALA A 48 -0.63 -3.92 17.19
CA ALA A 48 -0.91 -2.54 17.60
C ALA A 48 -0.59 -2.29 19.08
N TYR A 49 -0.98 -3.21 19.98
CA TYR A 49 -0.69 -3.16 21.41
C TYR A 49 0.81 -3.23 21.71
N GLN A 50 1.55 -4.14 21.04
CA GLN A 50 3.01 -4.18 21.16
C GLN A 50 3.68 -2.90 20.63
N PHE A 51 3.17 -2.33 19.54
CA PHE A 51 3.67 -1.08 18.97
C PHE A 51 3.44 0.11 19.93
N HIS A 52 2.25 0.22 20.51
CA HIS A 52 1.90 1.22 21.52
C HIS A 52 2.84 1.13 22.73
N ASN A 53 2.92 -0.03 23.39
CA ASN A 53 3.80 -0.26 24.54
C ASN A 53 5.30 -0.03 24.23
N THR A 54 5.73 -0.24 22.98
CA THR A 54 7.11 0.03 22.56
C THR A 54 7.34 1.54 22.39
N ARG A 55 6.35 2.27 21.85
CA ARG A 55 6.40 3.73 21.72
C ARG A 55 6.34 4.47 23.06
N GLU A 56 5.59 3.97 24.04
CA GLU A 56 5.59 4.54 25.39
C GLU A 56 6.99 4.48 26.02
N LYS A 57 7.70 3.37 25.82
CA LYS A 57 9.08 3.19 26.30
C LYS A 57 10.10 4.01 25.51
N ASN A 58 9.95 4.10 24.18
CA ASN A 58 10.86 4.83 23.30
C ASN A 58 10.10 5.48 22.13
N GLN A 59 9.86 6.79 22.22
CA GLN A 59 9.14 7.54 21.18
C GLN A 59 9.99 7.79 19.93
N ILE A 60 9.83 6.93 18.92
CA ILE A 60 10.41 7.13 17.60
C ILE A 60 9.63 8.23 16.85
N LYS A 61 10.29 9.36 16.54
CA LYS A 61 9.67 10.48 15.81
C LYS A 61 9.61 10.29 14.29
N SER A 62 10.47 9.46 13.70
CA SER A 62 10.50 9.21 12.25
C SER A 62 9.34 8.31 11.79
N ARG A 63 8.58 8.74 10.77
CA ARG A 63 7.49 7.98 10.15
C ARG A 63 7.96 6.65 9.54
N THR A 64 9.15 6.63 8.95
CA THR A 64 9.75 5.43 8.34
C THR A 64 10.21 4.45 9.42
N LYS A 65 10.93 4.92 10.45
CA LYS A 65 11.35 4.08 11.58
C LYS A 65 10.12 3.53 12.35
N ASN A 66 9.01 4.28 12.46
CA ASN A 66 7.72 3.76 12.97
C ASN A 66 7.10 2.66 12.09
N LYS A 67 7.07 2.82 10.76
CA LYS A 67 6.60 1.76 9.85
C LYS A 67 7.46 0.50 9.94
N MET A 68 8.78 0.67 10.02
CA MET A 68 9.73 -0.43 10.16
C MET A 68 9.51 -1.17 11.48
N LEU A 69 9.35 -0.45 12.59
CA LEU A 69 9.02 -1.05 13.90
C LEU A 69 7.73 -1.88 13.83
N TYR A 70 6.66 -1.35 13.22
CA TYR A 70 5.42 -2.09 13.03
C TYR A 70 5.63 -3.37 12.18
N GLY A 71 6.48 -3.30 11.14
CA GLY A 71 6.89 -4.46 10.35
C GLY A 71 7.68 -5.51 11.14
N ILE A 72 8.62 -5.07 11.99
CA ILE A 72 9.40 -5.96 12.88
C ILE A 72 8.49 -6.64 13.91
N LEU A 73 7.54 -5.92 14.50
CA LEU A 73 6.58 -6.48 15.45
C LEU A 73 5.60 -7.45 14.77
N GLY A 74 5.13 -7.13 13.56
CA GLY A 74 4.37 -8.08 12.73
C GLY A 74 5.19 -9.33 12.39
N GLY A 75 6.46 -9.18 12.05
CA GLY A 75 7.39 -10.30 11.86
C GLY A 75 7.59 -11.13 13.12
N LYS A 76 7.66 -10.51 14.31
CA LYS A 76 7.75 -11.23 15.59
C LYS A 76 6.49 -12.06 15.87
N GLU A 77 5.30 -11.50 15.63
CA GLU A 77 4.05 -12.24 15.79
C GLU A 77 3.87 -13.37 14.78
N PHE A 78 4.52 -13.29 13.60
CA PHE A 78 4.56 -14.39 12.63
C PHE A 78 5.22 -15.64 13.23
N PHE A 79 6.31 -15.46 13.99
CA PHE A 79 7.03 -16.54 14.66
C PHE A 79 6.39 -16.94 16.00
N SER A 80 5.87 -15.99 16.79
CA SER A 80 5.24 -16.29 18.08
C SER A 80 3.91 -17.02 17.92
N ASN A 81 3.13 -16.66 16.88
CA ASN A 81 1.82 -17.22 16.57
C ASN A 81 0.91 -17.26 17.81
N SER A 82 0.85 -16.13 18.52
CA SER A 82 0.27 -16.02 19.88
C SER A 82 -1.26 -16.12 19.92
N GLN A 83 -1.93 -15.65 18.87
CA GLN A 83 -3.40 -15.54 18.81
C GLN A 83 -4.06 -16.74 18.11
N LYS A 84 -3.74 -17.97 18.53
CA LYS A 84 -4.37 -19.18 17.96
C LYS A 84 -5.77 -19.42 18.52
N TYR A 85 -6.62 -20.02 17.68
CA TYR A 85 -7.95 -20.53 18.04
C TYR A 85 -8.91 -19.45 18.57
N LEU A 86 -8.86 -18.24 18.01
CA LEU A 86 -9.71 -17.12 18.43
C LEU A 86 -11.20 -17.48 18.29
N GLU A 87 -11.55 -18.35 17.33
CA GLU A 87 -12.92 -18.88 17.14
C GLU A 87 -13.45 -19.69 18.33
N ARG A 88 -12.57 -20.15 19.24
CA ARG A 88 -12.95 -20.87 20.47
C ARG A 88 -13.08 -19.95 21.68
N LYS A 89 -12.56 -18.71 21.59
CA LYS A 89 -12.53 -17.73 22.68
C LYS A 89 -13.66 -16.71 22.62
N MET A 90 -14.48 -16.73 21.57
CA MET A 90 -15.63 -15.83 21.43
C MET A 90 -16.68 -16.38 20.46
N THR A 91 -17.92 -15.93 20.63
CA THR A 91 -19.00 -16.09 19.66
C THR A 91 -19.39 -14.75 19.06
N LEU A 92 -19.86 -14.78 17.80
CA LEU A 92 -20.29 -13.60 17.04
C LEU A 92 -21.79 -13.71 16.71
N GLU A 93 -22.52 -12.64 16.95
CA GLU A 93 -23.91 -12.45 16.55
C GLU A 93 -24.00 -11.16 15.72
N CYS A 94 -24.58 -11.24 14.53
CA CYS A 94 -24.73 -10.13 13.59
C CYS A 94 -26.23 -9.93 13.30
N ASP A 95 -26.75 -8.74 13.56
CA ASP A 95 -28.18 -8.38 13.40
C ASP A 95 -29.13 -9.43 14.02
N GLY A 96 -28.79 -9.92 15.23
CA GLY A 96 -29.54 -10.94 15.97
C GLY A 96 -29.31 -12.39 15.53
N THR A 97 -28.52 -12.63 14.48
CA THR A 97 -28.24 -13.96 13.93
C THR A 97 -26.84 -14.45 14.35
N PRO A 98 -26.69 -15.64 14.95
CA PRO A 98 -25.39 -16.22 15.23
C PRO A 98 -24.58 -16.50 13.95
N VAL A 99 -23.30 -16.12 13.94
CA VAL A 99 -22.41 -16.28 12.78
C VAL A 99 -21.25 -17.22 13.11
N SER A 100 -21.08 -18.27 12.31
CA SER A 100 -19.98 -19.23 12.48
C SER A 100 -18.64 -18.62 12.12
N LEU A 101 -17.71 -18.59 13.08
CA LEU A 101 -16.34 -18.12 12.84
C LEU A 101 -15.47 -19.20 12.14
N PRO A 102 -14.52 -18.81 11.26
CA PRO A 102 -13.64 -19.76 10.58
C PRO A 102 -12.73 -20.56 11.52
N THR A 103 -12.40 -21.80 11.15
CA THR A 103 -11.41 -22.59 11.89
C THR A 103 -10.00 -22.00 11.73
N ARG A 104 -9.23 -21.93 12.83
CA ARG A 104 -7.91 -21.26 12.90
C ARG A 104 -8.00 -19.74 12.71
N LEU A 105 -9.04 -19.11 13.22
CA LEU A 105 -9.12 -17.65 13.27
C LEU A 105 -8.02 -17.12 14.19
N GLN A 106 -7.31 -16.09 13.75
CA GLN A 106 -6.30 -15.38 14.54
C GLN A 106 -6.66 -13.91 14.78
N GLY A 107 -7.46 -13.31 13.90
CA GLY A 107 -8.01 -11.98 14.12
C GLY A 107 -9.40 -11.84 13.51
N LEU A 108 -10.24 -11.02 14.15
CA LEU A 108 -11.54 -10.59 13.64
C LEU A 108 -11.51 -9.07 13.49
N VAL A 109 -11.93 -8.57 12.33
CA VAL A 109 -11.86 -7.14 11.99
C VAL A 109 -13.23 -6.67 11.51
N PHE A 110 -13.68 -5.56 12.07
CA PHE A 110 -14.87 -4.81 11.67
C PHE A 110 -14.39 -3.56 10.94
N LEU A 111 -14.85 -3.36 9.71
CA LEU A 111 -14.50 -2.21 8.88
C LEU A 111 -15.72 -1.31 8.67
N ASN A 112 -15.51 -0.01 8.73
CA ASN A 112 -16.45 1.04 8.30
C ASN A 112 -15.99 1.71 7.00
N ILE A 113 -14.74 1.49 6.59
CA ILE A 113 -14.18 1.96 5.32
C ILE A 113 -13.50 0.80 4.57
N PRO A 114 -13.48 0.80 3.23
CA PRO A 114 -12.91 -0.30 2.43
C PRO A 114 -11.37 -0.39 2.44
N SER A 115 -10.69 0.34 3.34
CA SER A 115 -9.23 0.38 3.40
C SER A 115 -8.70 0.17 4.82
N TYR A 116 -7.88 -0.86 4.97
CA TYR A 116 -7.31 -1.33 6.23
C TYR A 116 -5.77 -1.45 6.11
N MET A 117 -5.03 -1.56 7.21
CA MET A 117 -3.56 -1.73 7.25
C MET A 117 -2.79 -1.01 6.12
N ALA A 118 -2.62 0.31 6.27
CA ALA A 118 -1.93 1.19 5.33
C ALA A 118 -2.55 1.33 3.91
N GLY A 119 -3.79 0.85 3.68
CA GLY A 119 -4.55 1.05 2.44
C GLY A 119 -4.91 -0.20 1.67
N THR A 120 -4.72 -1.37 2.26
CA THR A 120 -5.07 -2.68 1.70
C THR A 120 -6.59 -2.84 1.73
N ASN A 121 -7.21 -3.32 0.65
CA ASN A 121 -8.64 -3.64 0.65
C ASN A 121 -8.84 -5.06 1.19
N PHE A 122 -9.39 -5.16 2.40
CA PHE A 122 -9.60 -6.44 3.07
C PHE A 122 -10.92 -7.14 2.68
N TRP A 123 -11.87 -6.40 2.11
CA TRP A 123 -13.17 -6.91 1.66
C TRP A 123 -13.13 -7.39 0.21
N GLY A 124 -12.64 -6.54 -0.70
CA GLY A 124 -12.62 -6.77 -2.14
C GLY A 124 -13.37 -5.69 -2.94
N THR A 125 -13.42 -5.85 -4.26
CA THR A 125 -13.98 -4.87 -5.22
C THR A 125 -15.15 -5.40 -6.04
N ASP A 126 -15.50 -6.67 -5.89
CA ASP A 126 -16.55 -7.32 -6.70
C ASP A 126 -17.94 -6.77 -6.39
N ARG A 127 -18.68 -6.38 -7.44
CA ARG A 127 -20.15 -6.30 -7.38
C ARG A 127 -20.70 -7.71 -7.17
N GLU A 128 -21.38 -7.90 -6.05
CA GLU A 128 -22.34 -8.99 -5.79
C GLU A 128 -21.89 -10.40 -6.22
N LYS A 129 -20.85 -10.92 -5.56
CA LYS A 129 -20.60 -12.37 -5.51
C LYS A 129 -20.74 -12.86 -4.06
N ARG A 130 -21.61 -13.86 -3.88
CA ARG A 130 -21.93 -14.55 -2.61
C ARG A 130 -22.78 -13.75 -1.59
N GLY A 131 -23.79 -13.00 -2.05
CA GLY A 131 -24.81 -12.42 -1.15
C GLY A 131 -24.34 -11.24 -0.28
N PHE A 132 -23.20 -10.64 -0.63
CA PHE A 132 -22.64 -9.46 0.03
C PHE A 132 -22.69 -8.24 -0.89
N SER A 133 -22.95 -7.08 -0.31
CA SER A 133 -22.96 -5.78 -1.00
C SER A 133 -21.55 -5.26 -1.24
N ALA A 134 -21.43 -4.30 -2.16
CA ALA A 134 -20.22 -3.47 -2.23
C ALA A 134 -20.09 -2.66 -0.91
N PRO A 135 -18.88 -2.51 -0.36
CA PRO A 135 -18.67 -1.85 0.93
C PRO A 135 -18.87 -0.34 0.78
N SER A 136 -19.61 0.28 1.69
CA SER A 136 -19.77 1.74 1.76
C SER A 136 -19.58 2.25 3.19
N TYR A 137 -19.24 3.53 3.30
CA TYR A 137 -18.99 4.23 4.56
C TYR A 137 -20.15 5.17 4.96
N ASP A 138 -21.26 5.12 4.20
CA ASP A 138 -22.46 5.96 4.33
C ASP A 138 -23.78 5.17 4.39
N ASP A 139 -23.73 3.83 4.45
CA ASP A 139 -24.89 2.93 4.50
C ASP A 139 -25.24 2.41 5.91
N LYS A 140 -24.39 2.71 6.90
CA LYS A 140 -24.41 2.22 8.30
C LYS A 140 -24.31 0.69 8.44
N LEU A 141 -23.60 0.04 7.54
CA LEU A 141 -23.14 -1.33 7.72
C LEU A 141 -21.69 -1.32 8.22
N VAL A 142 -21.28 -2.44 8.81
CA VAL A 142 -19.88 -2.77 9.04
C VAL A 142 -19.55 -4.10 8.36
N GLU A 143 -18.44 -4.14 7.63
CA GLU A 143 -17.91 -5.37 7.05
C GLU A 143 -17.13 -6.15 8.11
N VAL A 144 -17.51 -7.41 8.33
CA VAL A 144 -16.83 -8.32 9.25
C VAL A 144 -15.92 -9.26 8.47
N VAL A 145 -14.63 -9.25 8.78
CA VAL A 145 -13.57 -9.98 8.08
C VAL A 145 -12.74 -10.83 9.04
N GLY A 146 -12.54 -12.09 8.67
CA GLY A 146 -11.68 -13.03 9.39
C GLY A 146 -10.26 -13.09 8.82
N VAL A 147 -9.28 -13.13 9.72
CA VAL A 147 -7.85 -13.27 9.43
C VAL A 147 -7.35 -14.58 10.05
N THR A 148 -6.85 -15.52 9.23
CA THR A 148 -6.37 -16.84 9.73
C THR A 148 -4.85 -16.92 9.89
N GLY A 149 -4.12 -15.81 9.66
CA GLY A 149 -2.68 -15.68 9.95
C GLY A 149 -1.98 -14.53 9.20
N ILE A 150 -0.74 -14.24 9.59
CA ILE A 150 0.06 -13.14 9.01
C ILE A 150 0.45 -13.39 7.55
N THR A 151 0.54 -14.67 7.12
CA THR A 151 0.65 -15.02 5.71
C THR A 151 -0.51 -14.41 4.92
N GLN A 152 -1.76 -14.63 5.33
CA GLN A 152 -2.94 -14.11 4.66
C GLN A 152 -2.96 -12.57 4.62
N VAL A 153 -2.62 -11.90 5.73
CA VAL A 153 -2.48 -10.43 5.80
C VAL A 153 -1.45 -9.90 4.78
N THR A 154 -0.30 -10.55 4.70
CA THR A 154 0.79 -10.16 3.80
C THR A 154 0.42 -10.45 2.35
N THR A 155 -0.19 -11.61 2.08
CA THR A 155 -0.62 -12.03 0.75
C THR A 155 -1.83 -11.23 0.23
N ALA A 156 -2.72 -10.73 1.10
CA ALA A 156 -3.78 -9.80 0.71
C ALA A 156 -3.22 -8.49 0.14
N LYS A 157 -2.05 -8.06 0.63
CA LYS A 157 -1.34 -6.85 0.18
C LYS A 157 -0.46 -7.07 -1.07
N VAL A 158 0.05 -8.28 -1.28
CA VAL A 158 1.00 -8.61 -2.36
C VAL A 158 0.30 -9.26 -3.57
N LEU A 159 -0.66 -10.15 -3.34
CA LEU A 159 -1.35 -10.93 -4.39
C LEU A 159 -2.84 -10.61 -4.52
N GLY A 160 -3.36 -9.64 -3.75
CA GLY A 160 -4.79 -9.27 -3.79
C GLY A 160 -5.75 -10.38 -3.30
N ILE A 161 -5.23 -11.42 -2.64
CA ILE A 161 -6.05 -12.52 -2.11
C ILE A 161 -6.92 -11.98 -0.98
N GLN A 162 -8.24 -11.96 -1.21
CA GLN A 162 -9.21 -11.42 -0.26
C GLN A 162 -9.17 -12.21 1.06
N ASN A 163 -9.26 -11.50 2.17
CA ASN A 163 -9.46 -12.11 3.48
C ASN A 163 -10.88 -12.71 3.56
N GLN A 164 -11.14 -13.54 4.58
CA GLN A 164 -12.40 -14.26 4.64
C GLN A 164 -13.53 -13.30 5.06
N ARG A 165 -14.37 -12.89 4.11
CA ARG A 165 -15.64 -12.17 4.41
C ARG A 165 -16.50 -13.06 5.30
N ILE A 166 -16.95 -12.54 6.44
CA ILE A 166 -17.77 -13.25 7.43
C ILE A 166 -19.21 -12.74 7.38
N ALA A 167 -19.42 -11.42 7.50
CA ALA A 167 -20.74 -10.80 7.55
C ALA A 167 -20.71 -9.34 7.07
N GLN A 168 -21.87 -8.79 6.75
CA GLN A 168 -22.16 -7.34 6.71
C GLN A 168 -23.37 -7.13 7.61
N CYS A 169 -23.30 -6.21 8.56
CA CYS A 169 -24.36 -6.02 9.56
C CYS A 169 -24.42 -4.59 10.11
N ARG A 170 -25.53 -4.22 10.76
CA ARG A 170 -25.70 -2.92 11.44
C ARG A 170 -25.35 -2.98 12.93
N TYR A 171 -25.51 -4.16 13.50
CA TYR A 171 -25.28 -4.49 14.90
C TYR A 171 -24.44 -5.77 14.96
N ALA A 172 -23.26 -5.70 15.56
CA ALA A 172 -22.47 -6.88 15.88
C ALA A 172 -22.27 -7.00 17.39
N LYS A 173 -22.42 -8.21 17.91
CA LYS A 173 -22.29 -8.54 19.32
C LYS A 173 -21.31 -9.70 19.45
N ILE A 174 -20.22 -9.44 20.17
CA ILE A 174 -19.14 -10.38 20.43
C ILE A 174 -19.22 -10.78 21.89
N ILE A 175 -19.44 -12.07 22.17
CA ILE A 175 -19.46 -12.61 23.52
C ILE A 175 -18.13 -13.30 23.74
N MET A 176 -17.32 -12.83 24.69
CA MET A 176 -16.02 -13.45 25.01
C MET A 176 -16.19 -14.61 25.99
N HIS A 177 -15.35 -15.64 25.86
CA HIS A 177 -15.42 -16.87 26.63
C HIS A 177 -14.11 -17.14 27.37
N GLY A 178 -14.22 -17.63 28.61
CA GLY A 178 -13.08 -17.90 29.48
C GLY A 178 -12.56 -16.64 30.21
N PRO A 179 -11.50 -16.78 31.03
CA PRO A 179 -10.94 -15.70 31.84
C PRO A 179 -9.86 -14.86 31.14
N ASP A 180 -9.36 -15.33 29.99
CA ASP A 180 -8.27 -14.68 29.25
C ASP A 180 -8.63 -13.27 28.79
N LYS A 181 -7.65 -12.36 28.81
CA LYS A 181 -7.77 -11.08 28.12
C LYS A 181 -7.43 -11.24 26.63
N LEU A 182 -8.21 -10.59 25.76
CA LEU A 182 -7.95 -10.54 24.33
C LEU A 182 -7.40 -9.16 23.92
N PRO A 183 -6.38 -9.08 23.05
CA PRO A 183 -5.95 -7.81 22.50
C PRO A 183 -7.03 -7.25 21.56
N MET A 184 -7.35 -5.97 21.74
CA MET A 184 -8.30 -5.22 20.93
C MET A 184 -7.72 -3.87 20.51
N GLN A 185 -8.15 -3.34 19.37
CA GLN A 185 -7.79 -1.98 18.93
C GLN A 185 -8.92 -1.31 18.15
N VAL A 186 -9.04 0.02 18.28
CA VAL A 186 -9.93 0.86 17.47
C VAL A 186 -9.11 2.00 16.88
N ASP A 187 -9.13 2.11 15.55
CA ASP A 187 -8.41 3.16 14.79
C ASP A 187 -6.91 3.35 15.15
N GLY A 188 -6.28 2.32 15.74
CA GLY A 188 -4.88 2.32 16.18
C GLY A 188 -4.67 2.42 17.70
N GLU A 189 -5.68 2.78 18.48
CA GLU A 189 -5.62 2.76 19.95
C GLU A 189 -5.91 1.35 20.46
N ALA A 190 -4.98 0.75 21.21
CA ALA A 190 -4.97 -0.68 21.51
C ALA A 190 -4.93 -0.99 23.01
N TRP A 191 -5.68 -2.01 23.44
CA TRP A 191 -5.78 -2.43 24.85
C TRP A 191 -5.95 -3.95 25.00
N LEU A 192 -5.85 -4.43 26.25
CA LEU A 192 -6.20 -5.81 26.61
C LEU A 192 -7.61 -5.85 27.23
N GLN A 193 -8.58 -6.33 26.45
CA GLN A 193 -9.97 -6.45 26.86
C GLN A 193 -10.17 -7.68 27.75
N GLY A 194 -10.83 -7.51 28.89
CA GLY A 194 -11.24 -8.63 29.76
C GLY A 194 -12.57 -9.27 29.33
N PRO A 195 -12.96 -10.41 29.93
CA PRO A 195 -14.21 -11.11 29.62
C PRO A 195 -15.46 -10.23 29.77
N GLY A 196 -16.48 -10.50 28.95
CA GLY A 196 -17.69 -9.69 28.84
C GLY A 196 -18.28 -9.72 27.42
N ILE A 197 -19.20 -8.79 27.15
CA ILE A 197 -19.85 -8.65 25.84
C ILE A 197 -19.44 -7.30 25.22
N ILE A 198 -18.94 -7.34 23.99
CA ILE A 198 -18.68 -6.14 23.17
C ILE A 198 -19.79 -6.00 22.14
N VAL A 199 -20.27 -4.77 21.94
CA VAL A 199 -21.25 -4.42 20.91
C VAL A 199 -20.66 -3.34 20.01
N VAL A 200 -20.70 -3.60 18.71
CA VAL A 200 -20.44 -2.64 17.63
C VAL A 200 -21.80 -2.22 17.07
N SER A 201 -22.11 -0.94 17.09
CA SER A 201 -23.39 -0.43 16.57
C SER A 201 -23.26 1.01 16.08
N HIS A 202 -24.12 1.42 15.15
CA HIS A 202 -24.10 2.77 14.61
C HIS A 202 -24.35 3.83 15.71
N LYS A 203 -23.52 4.89 15.74
CA LYS A 203 -23.58 5.98 16.72
C LYS A 203 -24.08 7.29 16.11
N ASN A 204 -23.32 7.87 15.18
CA ASN A 204 -23.64 9.14 14.53
C ASN A 204 -22.94 9.26 13.17
N LYS A 205 -23.00 10.43 12.54
CA LYS A 205 -22.38 10.69 11.24
C LYS A 205 -21.84 12.10 11.11
N ALA A 206 -20.79 12.28 10.32
CA ALA A 206 -20.22 13.59 10.01
C ALA A 206 -20.06 13.79 8.50
N ARG A 207 -20.07 15.06 8.06
CA ARG A 207 -19.76 15.42 6.67
C ARG A 207 -18.25 15.54 6.53
N ILE A 208 -17.66 14.80 5.60
CA ILE A 208 -16.22 14.78 5.34
C ILE A 208 -15.91 15.35 3.96
N ILE A 209 -14.74 15.97 3.81
CA ILE A 209 -14.22 16.40 2.50
C ILE A 209 -13.63 15.16 1.83
N PHE A 210 -14.05 14.85 0.60
CA PHE A 210 -13.49 13.73 -0.17
C PHE A 210 -13.02 14.15 -1.56
N LYS A 211 -11.91 13.54 -2.00
CA LYS A 211 -11.41 13.62 -3.38
C LYS A 211 -12.12 12.58 -4.23
N ASN A 212 -13.14 13.00 -5.00
CA ASN A 212 -13.80 12.13 -5.96
C ASN A 212 -12.82 11.81 -7.10
N LYS A 213 -12.23 10.61 -7.10
CA LYS A 213 -11.26 10.16 -8.10
C LYS A 213 -11.84 10.14 -9.52
N ILE A 214 -13.10 9.72 -9.68
CA ILE A 214 -13.78 9.68 -11.00
C ILE A 214 -13.89 11.10 -11.55
N PHE A 215 -14.28 12.06 -10.71
CA PHE A 215 -14.31 13.48 -11.09
C PHE A 215 -12.91 14.02 -11.42
N SER A 216 -11.87 13.69 -10.63
CA SER A 216 -10.48 14.08 -10.94
C SER A 216 -10.02 13.52 -12.28
N GLN A 217 -10.24 12.22 -12.54
CA GLN A 217 -9.88 11.56 -13.80
C GLN A 217 -10.70 12.09 -14.99
N THR A 218 -11.98 12.42 -14.78
CA THR A 218 -12.84 13.05 -15.80
C THR A 218 -12.35 14.46 -16.13
N LEU A 219 -11.94 15.23 -15.11
CA LEU A 219 -11.38 16.58 -15.27
C LEU A 219 -10.01 16.54 -15.96
N GLU A 220 -9.14 15.59 -15.63
CA GLU A 220 -7.87 15.34 -16.31
C GLU A 220 -8.11 14.95 -17.78
N SER A 221 -9.03 14.04 -18.04
CA SER A 221 -9.43 13.63 -19.41
C SER A 221 -10.06 14.78 -20.22
N TRP A 222 -10.83 15.66 -19.57
CA TRP A 222 -11.42 16.83 -20.22
C TRP A 222 -10.36 17.89 -20.55
N LYS A 223 -9.38 18.11 -19.66
CA LYS A 223 -8.24 19.00 -19.90
C LYS A 223 -7.37 18.52 -21.07
N GLN A 224 -7.07 17.22 -21.15
CA GLN A 224 -6.34 16.62 -22.27
C GLN A 224 -7.06 16.78 -23.61
N LYS A 225 -8.41 16.76 -23.61
CA LYS A 225 -9.23 16.90 -24.83
C LYS A 225 -9.52 18.34 -25.24
N ASN A 226 -9.22 19.34 -24.40
CA ASN A 226 -9.45 20.75 -24.70
C ASN A 226 -8.18 21.61 -24.47
N PRO A 227 -7.05 21.32 -25.15
CA PRO A 227 -5.82 22.10 -25.04
C PRO A 227 -5.98 23.45 -25.75
N GLY A 228 -6.57 24.43 -25.07
CA GLY A 228 -6.68 25.79 -25.61
C GLY A 228 -7.76 26.71 -25.01
N GLN A 229 -8.71 26.21 -24.20
CA GLN A 229 -9.65 27.11 -23.51
C GLN A 229 -8.95 27.79 -22.31
N PRO A 230 -8.89 29.15 -22.27
CA PRO A 230 -8.25 29.87 -21.18
C PRO A 230 -9.16 29.94 -19.96
N VAL A 231 -9.18 28.87 -19.16
CA VAL A 231 -9.64 28.93 -17.77
C VAL A 231 -8.41 29.13 -16.89
N SER A 232 -8.07 30.39 -16.59
CA SER A 232 -7.13 30.72 -15.51
C SER A 232 -7.69 30.12 -14.20
N PRO A 233 -6.91 29.34 -13.43
CA PRO A 233 -5.61 29.79 -12.93
C PRO A 233 -4.44 28.80 -13.05
N GLN A 234 -3.25 29.40 -13.25
CA GLN A 234 -1.91 28.94 -12.87
C GLN A 234 -1.40 27.59 -13.41
N ARG A 235 -0.25 27.65 -14.11
CA ARG A 235 0.61 26.47 -14.34
C ARG A 235 0.97 25.83 -12.98
N PRO A 236 1.07 24.50 -12.87
CA PRO A 236 1.87 23.90 -11.82
C PRO A 236 3.29 24.44 -11.97
N VAL A 237 3.81 25.04 -10.90
CA VAL A 237 5.18 25.58 -10.88
C VAL A 237 6.15 24.39 -10.88
N GLY A 238 7.11 24.39 -11.82
CA GLY A 238 8.05 23.29 -12.01
C GLY A 238 9.15 23.31 -10.97
N ILE A 239 9.80 22.17 -10.75
CA ILE A 239 10.91 22.07 -9.79
C ILE A 239 12.12 22.94 -10.16
N LEU A 240 12.29 23.20 -11.46
CA LEU A 240 13.24 24.13 -12.06
C LEU A 240 13.00 25.60 -11.68
N ASP A 241 11.78 25.98 -11.29
CA ASP A 241 11.46 27.34 -10.83
C ASP A 241 11.85 27.55 -9.34
N TYR A 242 12.31 26.49 -8.65
CA TYR A 242 12.61 26.48 -7.21
C TYR A 242 14.05 26.13 -6.85
N LEU A 243 14.80 25.45 -7.72
CA LEU A 243 16.20 25.11 -7.49
C LEU A 243 17.13 26.04 -8.26
N THR A 244 18.23 26.44 -7.61
CA THR A 244 19.37 27.05 -8.30
C THR A 244 20.17 25.99 -9.09
N GLU A 245 20.88 26.40 -10.14
CA GLU A 245 21.80 25.51 -10.88
C GLU A 245 22.84 24.85 -9.96
N GLU A 246 23.29 25.55 -8.92
CA GLU A 246 24.19 24.98 -7.90
C GLU A 246 23.57 23.87 -7.06
N GLU A 247 22.26 23.94 -6.79
CA GLU A 247 21.54 22.88 -6.07
C GLU A 247 21.25 21.70 -7.00
N ILE A 248 20.88 21.97 -8.25
CA ILE A 248 20.72 20.95 -9.30
C ILE A 248 22.01 20.13 -9.44
N GLU A 249 23.16 20.80 -9.52
CA GLU A 249 24.45 20.12 -9.65
C GLU A 249 24.86 19.37 -8.38
N ARG A 250 24.51 19.89 -7.18
CA ARG A 250 24.67 19.14 -5.91
C ARG A 250 23.84 17.85 -5.90
N TYR A 251 22.60 17.88 -6.40
CA TYR A 251 21.79 16.67 -6.53
C TYR A 251 22.33 15.69 -7.58
N ARG A 252 22.86 16.15 -8.73
CA ARG A 252 23.55 15.28 -9.71
C ARG A 252 24.81 14.63 -9.13
N SER A 253 25.63 15.39 -8.41
CA SER A 253 26.82 14.88 -7.72
C SER A 253 26.47 13.76 -6.73
N ALA A 254 25.39 13.96 -5.97
CA ALA A 254 24.88 12.96 -5.03
C ALA A 254 24.27 11.72 -5.74
N ALA A 255 23.64 11.91 -6.90
CA ALA A 255 23.17 10.81 -7.75
C ALA A 255 24.33 9.93 -8.24
N HIS A 256 25.37 10.56 -8.82
CA HIS A 256 26.60 9.88 -9.24
C HIS A 256 27.27 9.11 -8.08
N ALA A 257 27.43 9.76 -6.91
CA ALA A 257 28.00 9.13 -5.72
C ALA A 257 27.19 7.92 -5.23
N THR A 258 25.86 7.98 -5.30
CA THR A 258 24.97 6.86 -4.94
C THR A 258 25.16 5.66 -5.89
N ARG A 259 25.22 5.89 -7.21
CA ARG A 259 25.47 4.82 -8.20
C ARG A 259 26.86 4.21 -8.04
N ALA A 260 27.89 5.02 -7.79
CA ALA A 260 29.24 4.53 -7.53
C ALA A 260 29.34 3.71 -6.23
N LEU A 261 28.62 4.12 -5.19
CA LEU A 261 28.55 3.39 -3.91
C LEU A 261 27.84 2.03 -4.07
N MET A 262 26.81 1.93 -4.92
CA MET A 262 26.15 0.67 -5.25
C MET A 262 27.15 -0.36 -5.78
N GLU A 263 27.95 0.00 -6.77
CA GLU A 263 28.91 -0.94 -7.38
C GLU A 263 30.01 -1.36 -6.39
N LEU A 264 30.54 -0.43 -5.60
CA LEU A 264 31.49 -0.75 -4.53
C LEU A 264 30.90 -1.76 -3.53
N VAL A 265 29.64 -1.59 -3.13
CA VAL A 265 28.96 -2.49 -2.18
C VAL A 265 28.75 -3.89 -2.77
N ARG A 266 28.43 -4.01 -4.07
CA ARG A 266 28.34 -5.30 -4.75
C ARG A 266 29.70 -6.01 -4.80
N LEU A 267 30.75 -5.30 -5.20
CA LEU A 267 32.12 -5.83 -5.29
C LEU A 267 32.67 -6.25 -3.93
N GLU A 268 32.33 -5.54 -2.86
CA GLU A 268 32.76 -5.87 -1.51
C GLU A 268 31.99 -7.06 -0.92
N GLY A 269 30.68 -7.17 -1.22
CA GLY A 269 29.90 -8.37 -0.95
C GLY A 269 30.46 -9.61 -1.64
N ALA A 270 30.87 -9.49 -2.90
CA ALA A 270 31.50 -10.56 -3.67
C ALA A 270 32.90 -10.95 -3.15
N ALA A 271 33.60 -10.02 -2.48
CA ALA A 271 34.91 -10.26 -1.86
C ALA A 271 34.84 -10.98 -0.49
N GLY A 272 33.67 -11.50 -0.10
CA GLY A 272 33.45 -12.25 1.14
C GLY A 272 32.77 -11.44 2.25
N ASN A 273 32.68 -10.11 2.14
CA ASN A 273 31.99 -9.24 3.08
C ASN A 273 30.49 -9.17 2.77
N CYS A 274 29.83 -10.34 2.66
CA CYS A 274 28.45 -10.49 2.20
C CYS A 274 27.42 -9.71 3.04
N GLU A 275 27.73 -9.42 4.30
CA GLU A 275 26.93 -8.59 5.19
C GLU A 275 26.79 -7.15 4.70
N VAL A 276 27.83 -6.56 4.08
CA VAL A 276 27.79 -5.22 3.50
C VAL A 276 26.75 -5.14 2.39
N SER A 277 26.73 -6.16 1.52
CA SER A 277 25.73 -6.27 0.46
C SER A 277 24.33 -6.51 1.02
N ARG A 278 24.17 -7.45 1.97
CA ARG A 278 22.89 -7.75 2.63
C ARG A 278 22.26 -6.51 3.28
N ASP A 279 23.06 -5.71 3.98
CA ASP A 279 22.58 -4.62 4.82
C ASP A 279 22.41 -3.32 4.00
N LEU A 280 23.26 -3.04 3.00
CA LEU A 280 23.24 -1.78 2.24
C LEU A 280 22.54 -1.83 0.88
N VAL A 281 22.53 -2.96 0.15
CA VAL A 281 21.89 -3.04 -1.19
C VAL A 281 20.40 -2.66 -1.16
N PRO A 282 19.59 -3.02 -0.15
CA PRO A 282 18.19 -2.58 -0.09
C PRO A 282 18.03 -1.06 0.01
N LEU A 283 18.89 -0.39 0.79
CA LEU A 283 18.91 1.07 0.92
C LEU A 283 19.39 1.74 -0.36
N LEU A 284 20.51 1.27 -0.92
CA LEU A 284 21.02 1.75 -2.21
C LEU A 284 19.99 1.61 -3.34
N SER A 285 19.22 0.53 -3.36
CA SER A 285 18.13 0.32 -4.33
C SER A 285 16.96 1.27 -4.10
N SER A 286 16.64 1.60 -2.84
CA SER A 286 15.63 2.61 -2.47
C SER A 286 16.08 4.00 -2.95
N THR A 287 17.29 4.43 -2.58
CA THR A 287 17.86 5.73 -2.93
C THR A 287 18.05 5.89 -4.44
N THR A 288 18.47 4.84 -5.15
CA THR A 288 18.54 4.84 -6.62
C THR A 288 17.13 4.99 -7.23
N SER A 289 16.12 4.30 -6.70
CA SER A 289 14.73 4.43 -7.21
C SER A 289 14.06 5.78 -6.90
N THR A 290 14.45 6.48 -5.83
CA THR A 290 13.98 7.86 -5.59
C THR A 290 14.73 8.87 -6.43
N MET A 291 16.05 8.69 -6.59
CA MET A 291 16.91 9.45 -7.50
C MET A 291 16.41 9.38 -8.95
N ASP A 292 16.16 8.20 -9.52
CA ASP A 292 15.72 8.02 -10.92
C ASP A 292 14.34 8.64 -11.23
N ARG A 293 13.54 8.98 -10.21
CA ARG A 293 12.28 9.73 -10.38
C ARG A 293 12.49 11.24 -10.51
N VAL A 294 13.58 11.74 -9.94
CA VAL A 294 13.94 13.16 -9.98
C VAL A 294 14.91 13.43 -11.13
N PHE A 295 15.89 12.54 -11.33
CA PHE A 295 16.97 12.65 -12.31
C PHE A 295 17.08 11.41 -13.22
N PRO A 296 16.03 11.04 -14.00
CA PRO A 296 16.16 10.04 -15.05
C PRO A 296 17.23 10.47 -16.07
N ASP A 297 18.15 9.58 -16.40
CA ASP A 297 19.26 9.83 -17.34
C ASP A 297 20.04 11.14 -17.07
N ASP A 298 20.19 11.48 -15.78
CA ASP A 298 20.85 12.70 -15.25
C ASP A 298 20.20 14.05 -15.65
N GLN A 299 19.01 13.99 -16.23
CA GLN A 299 18.15 15.14 -16.55
C GLN A 299 17.01 15.26 -15.54
N ILE A 300 16.59 16.49 -15.22
CA ILE A 300 15.47 16.71 -14.30
C ILE A 300 14.17 16.23 -14.95
N SER A 301 13.46 15.35 -14.25
CA SER A 301 12.13 14.89 -14.65
C SER A 301 11.13 16.04 -14.67
N GLU A 302 10.47 16.27 -15.80
CA GLU A 302 9.34 17.20 -15.93
C GLU A 302 8.16 16.86 -15.00
N THR A 303 8.14 15.66 -14.41
CA THR A 303 7.10 15.19 -13.49
C THR A 303 7.53 15.18 -12.02
N ALA A 304 8.78 15.56 -11.72
CA ALA A 304 9.26 15.67 -10.35
C ALA A 304 8.75 16.94 -9.66
N ASP A 305 8.46 16.80 -8.36
CA ASP A 305 8.07 17.90 -7.47
C ASP A 305 8.95 17.91 -6.20
N LEU A 306 8.72 18.91 -5.33
CA LEU A 306 9.47 19.07 -4.09
C LEU A 306 9.28 17.89 -3.09
N GLU A 307 8.18 17.10 -3.13
CA GLU A 307 8.04 15.89 -2.29
C GLU A 307 9.01 14.80 -2.78
N HIS A 308 9.32 14.73 -4.09
CA HIS A 308 10.30 13.79 -4.63
C HIS A 308 11.75 14.14 -4.27
N LEU A 309 12.13 15.43 -4.23
CA LEU A 309 13.46 15.85 -3.74
C LEU A 309 13.66 15.57 -2.25
N GLU A 310 12.66 15.86 -1.42
CA GLU A 310 12.72 15.58 0.01
C GLU A 310 12.66 14.06 0.30
N ASP A 311 12.01 13.27 -0.55
CA ASP A 311 12.13 11.81 -0.55
C ASP A 311 13.56 11.37 -0.89
N PHE A 312 14.18 11.87 -1.95
CA PHE A 312 15.58 11.57 -2.30
C PHE A 312 16.56 11.96 -1.19
N LYS A 313 16.50 13.20 -0.69
CA LYS A 313 17.31 13.74 0.41
C LYS A 313 17.27 12.87 1.67
N ARG A 314 16.08 12.38 2.03
CA ARG A 314 15.89 11.51 3.20
C ARG A 314 16.48 10.10 3.00
N GLU A 315 16.28 9.49 1.84
CA GLU A 315 16.85 8.17 1.56
C GLU A 315 18.39 8.24 1.46
N MET A 316 18.95 9.35 0.94
CA MET A 316 20.39 9.63 1.00
C MET A 316 20.91 9.75 2.43
N GLY A 317 20.24 10.51 3.31
CA GLY A 317 20.64 10.62 4.71
C GLY A 317 20.64 9.27 5.44
N ALA A 318 19.64 8.42 5.20
CA ALA A 318 19.57 7.07 5.74
C ALA A 318 20.69 6.16 5.20
N LEU A 319 21.04 6.30 3.92
CA LEU A 319 22.14 5.57 3.29
C LEU A 319 23.51 5.97 3.88
N VAL A 320 23.72 7.26 4.15
CA VAL A 320 24.92 7.79 4.84
C VAL A 320 25.05 7.21 6.25
N GLU A 321 23.97 7.28 7.06
CA GLU A 321 23.95 6.72 8.43
C GLU A 321 24.30 5.22 8.44
N GLU A 322 23.59 4.41 7.63
CA GLU A 322 23.76 2.94 7.65
C GLU A 322 25.10 2.49 7.07
N THR A 323 25.62 3.19 6.04
CA THR A 323 26.91 2.83 5.44
C THR A 323 28.06 3.03 6.42
N LEU A 324 28.09 4.16 7.15
CA LEU A 324 29.08 4.37 8.21
C LEU A 324 28.93 3.34 9.33
N TYR A 325 27.70 3.12 9.82
CA TYR A 325 27.41 2.14 10.86
C TYR A 325 27.88 0.73 10.49
N THR A 326 27.58 0.28 9.28
CA THR A 326 27.95 -1.05 8.77
C THR A 326 29.45 -1.20 8.67
N LEU A 327 30.16 -0.22 8.08
CA LEU A 327 31.61 -0.29 7.92
C LEU A 327 32.36 -0.24 9.27
N ASP A 328 31.89 0.55 10.24
CA ASP A 328 32.54 0.71 11.55
C ASP A 328 32.24 -0.46 12.50
N LYS A 329 30.97 -0.86 12.62
CA LYS A 329 30.57 -2.00 13.45
C LYS A 329 31.23 -3.31 13.02
N LYS A 330 31.44 -3.48 11.70
CA LYS A 330 32.06 -4.66 11.11
C LYS A 330 33.59 -4.53 10.93
N LYS A 331 34.18 -3.38 11.32
CA LYS A 331 35.62 -3.09 11.25
C LYS A 331 36.23 -3.30 9.85
N ILE A 332 35.52 -2.93 8.81
CA ILE A 332 35.93 -3.19 7.42
C ILE A 332 36.90 -2.11 6.96
N SER A 333 38.11 -2.54 6.59
CA SER A 333 39.27 -1.69 6.28
C SER A 333 39.82 -1.87 4.86
N SER A 334 39.07 -2.54 3.97
CA SER A 334 39.49 -2.79 2.59
C SER A 334 39.64 -1.50 1.77
N THR A 335 40.40 -1.55 0.67
CA THR A 335 40.54 -0.43 -0.25
C THR A 335 39.19 0.04 -0.83
N ARG A 336 38.22 -0.88 -0.99
CA ARG A 336 36.86 -0.53 -1.41
C ARG A 336 36.10 0.17 -0.29
N ALA A 337 36.17 -0.33 0.95
CA ALA A 337 35.58 0.33 2.11
C ALA A 337 36.13 1.74 2.35
N ARG A 338 37.41 1.99 2.05
CA ARG A 338 37.97 3.35 2.05
C ARG A 338 37.30 4.24 0.99
N LYS A 339 37.18 3.77 -0.26
CA LYS A 339 36.44 4.49 -1.32
C LYS A 339 34.95 4.69 -1.01
N MET A 340 34.31 3.75 -0.32
CA MET A 340 32.93 3.92 0.16
C MET A 340 32.83 5.12 1.12
N ARG A 341 33.76 5.26 2.07
CA ARG A 341 33.81 6.40 3.00
C ARG A 341 34.04 7.72 2.27
N GLU A 342 34.89 7.73 1.24
CA GLU A 342 35.10 8.89 0.36
C GLU A 342 33.78 9.33 -0.33
N TYR A 343 33.01 8.40 -0.90
CA TYR A 343 31.68 8.69 -1.47
C TYR A 343 30.62 9.07 -0.42
N VAL A 344 30.68 8.49 0.78
CA VAL A 344 29.73 8.79 1.86
C VAL A 344 29.94 10.20 2.44
N GLU A 345 31.19 10.67 2.57
CA GLU A 345 31.46 12.06 2.94
C GLU A 345 31.05 13.05 1.84
N LEU A 346 31.17 12.67 0.55
CA LEU A 346 30.61 13.46 -0.56
C LEU A 346 29.07 13.54 -0.48
N LEU A 347 28.39 12.42 -0.26
CA LEU A 347 26.92 12.37 -0.08
C LEU A 347 26.47 13.21 1.12
N LYS A 348 27.19 13.12 2.24
CA LYS A 348 26.94 13.89 3.46
C LYS A 348 27.12 15.38 3.23
N SER A 349 28.21 15.80 2.58
CA SER A 349 28.44 17.19 2.16
C SER A 349 27.30 17.72 1.27
N CYS A 350 26.82 16.91 0.32
CA CYS A 350 25.66 17.28 -0.50
C CYS A 350 24.39 17.43 0.35
N VAL A 351 24.07 16.47 1.22
CA VAL A 351 22.90 16.52 2.11
C VAL A 351 22.95 17.72 3.06
N ASP A 352 24.11 18.04 3.63
CA ASP A 352 24.31 19.19 4.51
C ASP A 352 24.15 20.52 3.74
N ALA A 353 24.74 20.63 2.55
CA ALA A 353 24.62 21.82 1.68
C ALA A 353 23.19 22.03 1.12
N ILE A 354 22.43 20.94 0.93
CA ILE A 354 21.00 20.93 0.54
C ILE A 354 20.08 21.14 1.77
N SER A 355 20.63 21.09 2.98
CA SER A 355 19.91 21.37 4.23
C SER A 355 20.20 22.76 4.79
N SER A 356 21.29 23.40 4.36
CA SER A 356 21.68 24.77 4.73
C SER A 356 21.28 25.83 3.71
N SER A 357 20.89 25.47 2.48
CA SER A 357 20.22 26.43 1.59
C SER A 357 18.86 26.81 2.17
N GLU A 358 18.66 28.10 2.41
CA GLU A 358 17.34 28.59 2.81
C GLU A 358 16.36 28.43 1.64
N LEU A 359 15.43 27.48 1.75
CA LEU A 359 14.14 27.53 1.04
C LEU A 359 13.26 28.65 1.64
N SER A 360 13.78 29.88 1.61
CA SER A 360 13.13 31.15 1.91
C SER A 360 13.37 32.05 0.67
N ALA A 361 12.38 32.70 0.05
CA ALA A 361 11.14 33.24 0.61
C ALA A 361 9.90 33.12 -0.32
N THR A 362 9.98 32.51 -1.51
CA THR A 362 8.89 32.49 -2.49
C THR A 362 7.75 31.52 -2.15
N GLY A 363 8.03 30.36 -1.56
CA GLY A 363 7.01 29.37 -1.16
C GLY A 363 6.03 29.85 -0.08
N ASN A 364 6.43 30.82 0.76
CA ASN A 364 5.58 31.33 1.85
C ASN A 364 4.57 32.40 1.39
N ASN A 365 4.81 33.10 0.28
CA ASN A 365 3.92 34.18 -0.15
C ASN A 365 2.58 33.68 -0.71
N TYR A 366 2.54 32.47 -1.29
CA TYR A 366 1.28 31.89 -1.78
C TYR A 366 0.33 31.38 -0.68
N ARG A 367 0.79 31.29 0.58
CA ARG A 367 -0.11 31.07 1.72
C ARG A 367 -0.80 32.34 2.24
N ARG A 368 -0.41 33.53 1.76
CA ARG A 368 -0.86 34.82 2.28
C ARG A 368 -1.82 35.59 1.36
N ALA A 369 -2.00 35.13 0.12
CA ALA A 369 -2.77 35.82 -0.92
C ALA A 369 -4.25 35.39 -1.00
N SER A 370 -4.74 34.55 -0.08
CA SER A 370 -6.10 34.00 -0.11
C SER A 370 -6.83 34.03 1.23
N GLU A 371 -6.70 35.14 1.96
CA GLU A 371 -7.73 35.59 2.91
C GLU A 371 -8.38 36.87 2.36
N PRO A 372 -9.71 36.97 2.28
CA PRO A 372 -10.40 38.24 2.09
C PRO A 372 -10.19 39.12 3.32
N THR A 373 -10.09 40.43 3.10
CA THR A 373 -10.02 41.47 4.14
C THR A 373 -11.13 41.35 5.17
N GLY A 374 -10.78 40.89 6.38
CA GLY A 374 -11.65 40.96 7.57
C GLY A 374 -11.36 42.22 8.39
N LEU A 375 -12.38 43.05 8.65
CA LEU A 375 -12.26 44.20 9.53
C LEU A 375 -12.15 43.75 11.01
N ARG A 376 -10.90 43.73 11.52
CA ARG A 376 -10.41 43.88 12.92
C ARG A 376 -11.31 43.42 14.09
N GLY A 377 -10.79 42.50 14.92
CA GLY A 377 -11.45 42.06 16.16
C GLY A 377 -10.60 41.33 17.24
N HIS A 378 -9.27 41.53 17.30
CA HIS A 378 -8.39 41.32 18.47
C HIS A 378 -8.41 40.04 19.37
N THR A 379 -7.37 39.21 19.15
CA THR A 379 -6.39 38.64 20.14
C THR A 379 -6.62 37.30 20.91
N THR A 380 -5.70 36.34 20.64
CA THR A 380 -5.13 35.25 21.51
C THR A 380 -6.08 34.16 22.04
N GLN A 381 -5.81 32.84 22.03
CA GLN A 381 -4.56 32.07 22.12
C GLN A 381 -4.83 30.56 21.82
N GLN A 382 -3.78 29.81 21.45
CA GLN A 382 -3.63 28.33 21.48
C GLN A 382 -4.50 27.42 20.58
N THR A 383 -3.95 27.01 19.43
CA THR A 383 -4.23 25.71 18.78
C THR A 383 -3.02 25.13 18.03
N SER A 384 -2.56 23.96 18.43
CA SER A 384 -2.16 22.89 17.48
C SER A 384 -3.46 22.25 16.91
N PRO A 385 -3.50 21.39 15.86
CA PRO A 385 -2.38 20.67 15.24
C PRO A 385 -2.44 20.45 13.69
N SER A 386 -1.36 19.83 13.16
CA SER A 386 -1.29 18.78 12.11
C SER A 386 -2.26 18.66 10.91
N THR A 387 -1.67 18.52 9.71
CA THR A 387 -2.06 17.61 8.58
C THR A 387 -3.43 17.85 7.89
N ALA A 388 -3.79 17.38 6.69
CA ALA A 388 -3.32 16.32 5.77
C ALA A 388 -3.90 16.57 4.33
N HIS A 389 -3.64 15.84 3.23
CA HIS A 389 -2.62 14.82 2.86
C HIS A 389 -2.57 14.64 1.32
N ARG A 390 -1.37 14.40 0.76
CA ARG A 390 -0.98 13.34 -0.21
C ARG A 390 -1.95 12.84 -1.31
N GLY A 391 -1.40 12.72 -2.52
CA GLY A 391 -1.77 11.69 -3.52
C GLY A 391 -1.03 10.35 -3.31
N ARG A 392 -1.40 9.30 -4.06
CA ARG A 392 -0.76 7.96 -4.04
C ARG A 392 -0.44 7.50 -5.46
N ALA A 393 0.78 7.01 -5.69
CA ALA A 393 1.09 6.03 -6.74
C ALA A 393 0.88 4.59 -6.21
N ALA A 394 0.60 3.65 -7.12
CA ALA A 394 0.27 2.26 -6.79
C ALA A 394 1.48 1.32 -6.93
N CYS A 395 1.45 0.19 -6.22
CA CYS A 395 2.43 -0.90 -6.37
C CYS A 395 2.05 -1.79 -7.55
N MET A 396 3.04 -2.37 -8.23
CA MET A 396 2.84 -3.25 -9.38
C MET A 396 2.08 -4.52 -9.02
N HIS A 397 0.86 -4.66 -9.53
CA HIS A 397 0.45 -5.95 -10.09
C HIS A 397 0.93 -5.98 -11.54
N THR A 398 1.61 -7.06 -11.94
CA THR A 398 1.91 -7.32 -13.35
C THR A 398 0.61 -7.66 -14.08
N ASP A 399 -0.06 -6.64 -14.61
CA ASP A 399 -1.25 -6.79 -15.43
C ASP A 399 -0.83 -7.26 -16.84
N PRO A 400 -1.24 -8.47 -17.29
CA PRO A 400 -0.88 -8.97 -18.61
C PRO A 400 -1.46 -8.14 -19.76
N THR A 401 -2.49 -7.31 -19.52
CA THR A 401 -3.04 -6.43 -20.57
C THR A 401 -2.11 -5.27 -20.85
N LEU A 402 -1.52 -4.67 -19.81
CA LEU A 402 -0.58 -3.55 -19.95
C LEU A 402 0.71 -3.97 -20.66
N ASN A 403 1.17 -5.21 -20.47
CA ASN A 403 2.38 -5.70 -21.12
C ASN A 403 2.20 -5.99 -22.61
N ALA A 404 1.01 -6.48 -23.04
CA ALA A 404 0.75 -6.83 -24.43
C ALA A 404 0.67 -5.59 -25.34
N ASP A 405 -0.26 -4.68 -25.05
CA ASP A 405 -0.46 -3.47 -25.85
C ASP A 405 0.79 -2.57 -25.85
N TRP A 406 1.48 -2.44 -24.71
CA TRP A 406 2.75 -1.71 -24.64
C TRP A 406 3.83 -2.34 -25.51
N TYR A 407 3.98 -3.67 -25.48
CA TYR A 407 5.05 -4.33 -26.22
C TYR A 407 4.81 -4.28 -27.73
N ILE A 408 3.57 -4.55 -28.18
CA ILE A 408 3.15 -4.38 -29.60
C ILE A 408 3.45 -2.96 -30.09
N ASN A 409 3.02 -1.93 -29.34
CA ASN A 409 3.28 -0.53 -29.70
C ASN A 409 4.78 -0.16 -29.65
N LYS A 410 5.57 -0.78 -28.77
CA LYS A 410 7.01 -0.51 -28.64
C LYS A 410 7.82 -1.07 -29.81
N ILE A 411 7.48 -2.26 -30.30
CA ILE A 411 8.20 -2.90 -31.42
C ILE A 411 7.61 -2.57 -32.79
N GLY A 412 6.36 -2.07 -32.84
CA GLY A 412 5.69 -1.69 -34.08
C GLY A 412 5.31 -2.87 -34.99
N LYS A 413 5.18 -4.07 -34.42
CA LYS A 413 4.85 -5.33 -35.13
C LYS A 413 3.61 -5.98 -34.55
N GLU A 414 2.70 -6.45 -35.40
CA GLU A 414 1.58 -7.28 -34.96
C GLU A 414 2.05 -8.66 -34.48
N VAL A 415 1.27 -9.32 -33.63
CA VAL A 415 1.64 -10.64 -33.05
C VAL A 415 1.85 -11.71 -34.13
N SER A 416 1.21 -11.58 -35.29
CA SER A 416 1.44 -12.42 -36.47
C SER A 416 2.84 -12.30 -37.09
N GLU A 417 3.57 -11.23 -36.78
CA GLU A 417 4.89 -10.89 -37.35
C GLU A 417 6.05 -11.16 -36.38
N TRP A 418 5.78 -11.72 -35.20
CA TRP A 418 6.80 -11.97 -34.17
C TRP A 418 7.60 -13.25 -34.47
N GLY A 419 8.93 -13.11 -34.50
CA GLY A 419 9.85 -14.24 -34.45
C GLY A 419 10.06 -14.74 -33.02
N CYS A 420 10.97 -15.70 -32.86
CA CYS A 420 11.30 -16.24 -31.54
C CYS A 420 11.87 -15.16 -30.59
N ASP A 421 12.68 -14.23 -31.11
CA ASP A 421 13.29 -13.16 -30.31
C ASP A 421 12.25 -12.19 -29.71
N GLU A 422 11.19 -11.85 -30.47
CA GLU A 422 10.08 -11.06 -29.95
C GLU A 422 9.23 -11.84 -28.94
N VAL A 423 9.02 -13.14 -29.14
CA VAL A 423 8.32 -14.00 -28.17
C VAL A 423 9.10 -14.12 -26.85
N CYS A 424 10.41 -14.37 -26.90
CA CYS A 424 11.28 -14.39 -25.71
C CYS A 424 11.30 -13.03 -24.99
N SER A 425 11.44 -11.94 -25.74
CA SER A 425 11.39 -10.58 -25.19
C SER A 425 10.07 -10.29 -24.46
N TRP A 426 8.94 -10.73 -25.02
CA TRP A 426 7.62 -10.61 -24.38
C TRP A 426 7.48 -11.52 -23.15
N LEU A 427 8.00 -12.75 -23.18
CA LEU A 427 8.05 -13.65 -22.02
C LEU A 427 8.89 -13.07 -20.88
N GLY A 428 9.98 -12.36 -21.20
CA GLY A 428 10.76 -11.58 -20.24
C GLY A 428 9.91 -10.58 -19.44
N LEU A 429 8.96 -9.90 -20.10
CA LEU A 429 8.02 -8.96 -19.45
C LEU A 429 7.03 -9.67 -18.50
N LEU A 430 6.71 -10.95 -18.76
CA LEU A 430 5.92 -11.78 -17.86
C LEU A 430 6.75 -12.38 -16.70
N GLY A 431 8.08 -12.19 -16.72
CA GLY A 431 9.03 -12.85 -15.83
C GLY A 431 9.10 -14.35 -16.09
N LEU A 432 9.21 -14.72 -17.38
CA LEU A 432 9.30 -16.10 -17.89
C LEU A 432 10.52 -16.31 -18.82
N SER A 433 11.57 -15.46 -18.70
CA SER A 433 12.81 -15.58 -19.48
C SER A 433 13.57 -16.89 -19.28
N ASP A 434 13.31 -17.61 -18.18
CA ASP A 434 13.85 -18.96 -17.93
C ASP A 434 13.49 -19.97 -19.06
N TYR A 435 12.49 -19.66 -19.90
CA TYR A 435 11.99 -20.51 -20.98
C TYR A 435 12.50 -20.12 -22.37
N ASP A 436 13.27 -19.05 -22.52
CA ASP A 436 13.71 -18.53 -23.82
C ASP A 436 14.44 -19.61 -24.65
N SER A 437 15.28 -20.42 -24.01
CA SER A 437 15.96 -21.56 -24.65
C SER A 437 15.00 -22.62 -25.20
N VAL A 438 13.85 -22.83 -24.56
CA VAL A 438 12.80 -23.76 -25.02
C VAL A 438 12.02 -23.17 -26.20
N ILE A 439 11.74 -21.86 -26.15
CA ILE A 439 11.05 -21.13 -27.23
C ILE A 439 11.89 -21.12 -28.51
N HIS A 440 13.19 -20.84 -28.40
CA HIS A 440 14.12 -20.90 -29.54
C HIS A 440 14.26 -22.32 -30.10
N SER A 441 14.45 -23.33 -29.23
CA SER A 441 14.65 -24.72 -29.69
C SER A 441 13.41 -25.36 -30.30
N ASN A 442 12.20 -24.89 -29.96
CA ASN A 442 10.94 -25.33 -30.56
C ASN A 442 10.41 -24.38 -31.65
N GLY A 443 11.14 -23.29 -31.96
CA GLY A 443 10.77 -22.35 -33.03
C GLY A 443 9.44 -21.63 -32.80
N ILE A 444 9.06 -21.34 -31.55
CA ILE A 444 7.75 -20.76 -31.23
C ILE A 444 7.71 -19.28 -31.61
N THR A 445 7.11 -19.01 -32.78
CA THR A 445 6.79 -17.67 -33.29
C THR A 445 5.45 -17.16 -32.75
N GLY A 446 5.13 -15.88 -32.96
CA GLY A 446 3.88 -15.28 -32.47
C GLY A 446 2.58 -15.98 -32.93
N PRO A 447 2.45 -16.43 -34.19
CA PRO A 447 1.32 -17.29 -34.60
C PRO A 447 1.24 -18.59 -33.79
N ALA A 448 2.37 -19.31 -33.64
CA ALA A 448 2.41 -20.56 -32.88
C ALA A 448 2.10 -20.35 -31.39
N LEU A 449 2.55 -19.23 -30.82
CA LEU A 449 2.27 -18.79 -29.45
C LEU A 449 0.76 -18.61 -29.18
N LEU A 450 0.01 -18.09 -30.16
CA LEU A 450 -1.44 -17.87 -30.05
C LEU A 450 -2.25 -19.18 -30.06
N ASP A 451 -1.73 -20.22 -30.73
CA ASP A 451 -2.39 -21.53 -30.88
C ASP A 451 -2.00 -22.54 -29.78
N LEU A 452 -1.04 -22.22 -28.90
CA LEU A 452 -0.59 -23.11 -27.82
C LEU A 452 -1.73 -23.57 -26.88
N GLN A 453 -2.01 -24.87 -26.89
CA GLN A 453 -2.96 -25.48 -25.97
C GLN A 453 -2.28 -25.83 -24.63
N THR A 454 -3.10 -26.22 -23.64
CA THR A 454 -2.59 -26.57 -22.30
C THR A 454 -1.71 -27.81 -22.31
N LYS A 455 -1.89 -28.72 -23.28
CA LYS A 455 -1.04 -29.88 -23.49
C LYS A 455 0.35 -29.46 -23.98
N ASP A 456 0.39 -28.63 -25.02
CA ASP A 456 1.62 -28.16 -25.65
C ASP A 456 2.47 -27.33 -24.68
N ILE A 457 1.84 -26.48 -23.86
CA ILE A 457 2.50 -25.71 -22.80
C ILE A 457 3.17 -26.63 -21.75
N LEU A 458 2.57 -27.78 -21.43
CA LEU A 458 3.16 -28.76 -20.51
C LEU A 458 4.29 -29.56 -21.18
N GLU A 459 4.17 -29.88 -22.46
CA GLU A 459 5.22 -30.56 -23.26
C GLU A 459 6.43 -29.64 -23.48
N LEU A 460 6.22 -28.32 -23.60
CA LEU A 460 7.25 -27.26 -23.53
C LEU A 460 7.80 -27.02 -22.10
N GLY A 461 7.50 -27.87 -21.12
CA GLY A 461 8.12 -27.83 -19.80
C GLY A 461 7.61 -26.74 -18.84
N PHE A 462 6.51 -26.05 -19.12
CA PHE A 462 5.87 -25.11 -18.18
C PHE A 462 5.09 -25.85 -17.07
N THR A 463 5.78 -26.71 -16.32
CA THR A 463 5.23 -27.57 -15.26
C THR A 463 4.76 -26.82 -14.01
N LYS A 464 5.26 -25.60 -13.78
CA LYS A 464 4.87 -24.74 -12.65
C LYS A 464 3.51 -24.09 -12.94
N VAL A 465 2.48 -24.39 -12.14
CA VAL A 465 1.11 -23.87 -12.27
C VAL A 465 1.06 -22.34 -12.41
N GLY A 466 1.88 -21.60 -11.65
CA GLY A 466 1.96 -20.14 -11.75
C GLY A 466 2.53 -19.64 -13.08
N HIS A 467 3.47 -20.37 -13.69
CA HIS A 467 4.07 -20.01 -14.98
C HIS A 467 3.09 -20.31 -16.13
N MET A 468 2.47 -21.48 -16.11
CA MET A 468 1.38 -21.84 -17.04
C MET A 468 0.22 -20.84 -16.96
N THR A 469 -0.15 -20.38 -15.77
CA THR A 469 -1.23 -19.38 -15.58
C THR A 469 -0.83 -18.02 -16.15
N LYS A 470 0.40 -17.54 -15.88
CA LYS A 470 0.94 -16.30 -16.48
C LYS A 470 0.95 -16.36 -18.00
N LEU A 471 1.50 -17.43 -18.58
CA LEU A 471 1.61 -17.61 -20.02
C LEU A 471 0.23 -17.59 -20.68
N ARG A 472 -0.73 -18.39 -20.19
CA ARG A 472 -2.09 -18.42 -20.73
C ARG A 472 -2.82 -17.07 -20.57
N SER A 473 -2.60 -16.37 -19.47
CA SER A 473 -3.16 -15.04 -19.27
C SER A 473 -2.58 -14.01 -20.25
N GLY A 474 -1.28 -14.09 -20.55
CA GLY A 474 -0.63 -13.26 -21.57
C GLY A 474 -1.09 -13.58 -22.99
N ILE A 475 -1.21 -14.86 -23.36
CA ILE A 475 -1.71 -15.27 -24.70
C ILE A 475 -3.14 -14.76 -24.91
N GLN A 476 -3.97 -14.73 -23.87
CA GLN A 476 -5.31 -14.14 -23.93
C GLN A 476 -5.31 -12.62 -24.17
N THR A 477 -4.29 -11.89 -23.72
CA THR A 477 -4.19 -10.44 -23.97
C THR A 477 -3.59 -10.11 -25.34
N LEU A 478 -2.87 -11.05 -25.97
CA LEU A 478 -2.38 -10.94 -27.34
C LEU A 478 -3.46 -11.19 -28.43
N ASN A 479 -4.62 -11.75 -28.10
CA ASN A 479 -5.63 -12.15 -29.10
C ASN A 479 -6.87 -11.22 -29.13
N PRO A 480 -6.94 -10.21 -30.02
CA PRO A 480 -8.07 -9.29 -30.09
C PRO A 480 -9.41 -9.96 -30.49
N THR A 481 -9.38 -11.12 -31.17
CA THR A 481 -10.62 -11.78 -31.63
C THR A 481 -11.44 -12.38 -30.47
N LEU A 482 -10.81 -12.73 -29.35
CA LEU A 482 -11.51 -13.21 -28.14
C LEU A 482 -12.25 -12.08 -27.41
N ASN A 483 -11.71 -10.86 -27.43
CA ASN A 483 -12.34 -9.68 -26.81
C ASN A 483 -13.62 -9.25 -27.57
N SER A 484 -13.65 -9.39 -28.89
CA SER A 484 -14.81 -9.02 -29.71
C SER A 484 -16.06 -9.87 -29.45
N ARG A 485 -15.90 -11.19 -29.21
CA ARG A 485 -17.01 -12.13 -28.95
C ARG A 485 -17.76 -11.86 -27.65
N GLN A 486 -17.09 -11.31 -26.63
CA GLN A 486 -17.73 -10.88 -25.38
C GLN A 486 -18.45 -9.52 -25.51
N GLY A 487 -17.99 -8.65 -26.41
CA GLY A 487 -18.65 -7.37 -26.71
C GLY A 487 -19.96 -7.55 -27.50
N ALA A 488 -19.95 -8.42 -28.50
CA ALA A 488 -21.12 -8.68 -29.36
C ALA A 488 -22.29 -9.30 -28.58
N THR A 489 -22.03 -10.27 -27.69
CA THR A 489 -23.06 -10.92 -26.86
C THR A 489 -23.69 -9.95 -25.84
N LYS A 490 -22.93 -8.98 -25.31
CA LYS A 490 -23.49 -7.90 -24.47
C LYS A 490 -24.42 -6.97 -25.26
N ARG A 491 -24.02 -6.50 -26.45
CA ARG A 491 -24.86 -5.62 -27.28
C ARG A 491 -26.14 -6.31 -27.76
N ALA A 492 -26.07 -7.57 -28.19
CA ALA A 492 -27.24 -8.33 -28.64
C ALA A 492 -28.29 -8.55 -27.52
N ARG A 493 -27.86 -8.67 -26.26
CA ARG A 493 -28.75 -8.78 -25.11
C ARG A 493 -29.42 -7.44 -24.77
N GLN A 494 -28.65 -6.36 -24.77
CA GLN A 494 -29.15 -5.01 -24.47
C GLN A 494 -30.20 -4.52 -25.50
N PHE A 495 -30.08 -4.95 -26.77
CA PHE A 495 -31.04 -4.64 -27.84
C PHE A 495 -32.32 -5.50 -27.81
N ARG A 496 -32.34 -6.59 -27.03
CA ARG A 496 -33.53 -7.44 -26.80
C ARG A 496 -34.30 -7.06 -25.53
N GLU A 497 -33.67 -6.32 -24.61
CA GLU A 497 -34.29 -5.81 -23.37
C GLU A 497 -34.85 -4.38 -23.55
N THR A 498 -34.85 -3.84 -24.78
CA THR A 498 -35.36 -2.49 -25.15
C THR A 498 -36.41 -2.51 -26.26
N ARG A 499 -37.13 -3.63 -26.43
CA ARG A 499 -38.28 -3.77 -27.34
C ARG A 499 -39.37 -4.64 -26.74
#